data_AF-A0AAW8K6V9-F1
#
_entry.id   AF-A0AAW8K6V9-F1
#
_cell.length_a   1.000
_cell.length_b   1.000
_cell.length_c   1.000
_cell.angle_alpha   90.00
_cell.angle_beta   90.00
_cell.angle_gamma   90.00
#
_symmetry.space_group_name_H-M   'P 1'
#
loop_
_entity.id
_entity.type
_entity.pdbx_description
1 polymer ?
#
loop_
_entity_poly.entity_id
_entity_poly.type
_entity_poly.pdbx_seq_one_letter_code
_entity_poly.pdbx_strand_id
1 'polypeptide(L)' 'IAMPHTRCEGVKDLVVSIVLLETPVDFGAIDGELIKVVVLVGGPKEKGQEYLKVMSSIARIFREKENRD' A
#
# COMPACT_ATOMS: atom_id res chain seq x y z
N ILE A 1 -7.86 2.19 -4.75
CA ILE A 1 -6.81 2.30 -3.70
C ILE A 1 -5.45 2.50 -4.39
N ALA A 2 -4.47 3.10 -3.72
CA ALA A 2 -3.08 3.09 -4.16
C ALA A 2 -2.19 2.41 -3.11
N MET A 3 -1.16 1.67 -3.55
CA MET A 3 -0.20 1.04 -2.65
C MET A 3 1.25 1.33 -3.08
N PRO A 4 1.74 2.58 -2.93
CA PRO A 4 3.13 2.90 -3.18
C PRO A 4 4.02 2.10 -2.23
N HIS A 5 5.05 1.46 -2.77
CA HIS A 5 5.85 0.57 -1.95
C HIS A 5 7.29 0.49 -2.43
N THR A 6 8.22 0.30 -1.51
CA THR A 6 9.63 0.15 -1.87
C THR A 6 10.41 -0.60 -0.79
N ARG A 7 11.55 -1.12 -1.21
CA ARG A 7 12.62 -1.57 -0.30
C ARG A 7 13.85 -0.70 -0.51
N CYS A 8 14.38 -0.11 0.55
CA CYS A 8 15.54 0.77 0.46
C CYS A 8 16.45 0.69 1.69
N GLU A 9 17.72 1.09 1.53
CA GLU A 9 18.73 1.04 2.60
C GLU A 9 18.48 2.04 3.72
N GLY A 10 17.73 3.12 3.45
CA GLY A 10 17.41 4.16 4.43
C GLY A 10 16.35 3.76 5.47
N VAL A 11 15.69 2.61 5.29
CA VAL A 11 14.61 2.13 6.15
C VAL A 11 15.09 0.89 6.90
N LYS A 12 15.10 0.96 8.24
CA LYS A 12 15.66 -0.09 9.11
C LYS A 12 14.66 -1.19 9.45
N ASP A 13 13.37 -0.87 9.44
CA ASP A 13 12.28 -1.75 9.82
C ASP A 13 11.15 -1.71 8.80
N LEU A 14 10.33 -2.76 8.77
CA LEU A 14 9.14 -2.74 7.94
C LEU A 14 8.14 -1.73 8.51
N VAL A 15 7.77 -0.74 7.71
CA VAL A 15 6.86 0.34 8.07
C VAL A 15 5.67 0.36 7.13
N VAL A 16 4.50 0.60 7.69
CA VAL A 16 3.24 0.75 6.95
C VAL A 16 2.55 2.02 7.41
N SER A 17 2.06 2.81 6.47
CA SER A 17 1.19 3.95 6.72
C SER A 17 -0.07 3.82 5.88
N ILE A 18 -1.21 4.11 6.49
CA ILE A 18 -2.51 4.14 5.81
C ILE A 18 -3.02 5.58 5.88
N VAL A 19 -3.35 6.13 4.71
CA VAL A 19 -3.86 7.49 4.57
C VAL A 19 -5.22 7.42 3.88
N LEU A 20 -6.21 8.05 4.51
CA LEU A 20 -7.50 8.36 3.91
C LEU A 20 -7.46 9.80 3.42
N LEU A 21 -7.60 9.99 2.12
CA LEU A 21 -7.66 11.31 1.50
C LEU A 21 -9.04 11.91 1.70
N GLU A 22 -9.07 13.20 2.05
CA GLU A 22 -10.32 13.97 2.13
C GLU A 22 -10.98 14.08 0.74
N THR A 23 -10.17 14.38 -0.28
CA THR A 23 -10.60 14.44 -1.68
C THR A 23 -9.95 13.30 -2.47
N PRO A 24 -10.71 12.48 -3.21
CA PRO A 24 -10.14 11.47 -4.10
C PRO A 24 -9.25 12.10 -5.17
N VAL A 25 -8.12 11.46 -5.48
CA VAL A 25 -7.13 11.96 -6.44
C VAL A 25 -6.92 11.00 -7.60
N ASP A 26 -6.58 11.52 -8.76
CA ASP A 26 -6.11 10.71 -9.88
C ASP A 26 -4.69 10.22 -9.58
N PHE A 27 -4.54 8.91 -9.48
CA PHE A 27 -3.28 8.24 -9.22
C PHE A 27 -2.88 7.31 -10.38
N GLY A 28 -3.55 7.42 -11.53
CA GLY A 28 -3.35 6.53 -12.67
C GLY A 28 -3.73 5.09 -12.35
N ALA A 29 -4.84 4.87 -11.64
CA ALA A 29 -5.33 3.53 -11.35
C ALA A 29 -5.68 2.78 -12.66
N ILE A 30 -5.44 1.46 -12.68
CA ILE A 30 -5.61 0.64 -13.89
C ILE A 30 -7.08 0.60 -14.36
N ASP A 31 -8.01 0.72 -13.43
CA ASP A 31 -9.45 0.81 -13.68
C ASP A 31 -9.91 2.25 -14.03
N GLY A 32 -9.02 3.24 -13.98
CA GLY A 32 -9.33 4.64 -14.22
C GLY A 32 -10.03 5.35 -13.07
N GLU A 33 -10.21 4.69 -11.92
CA GLU A 33 -10.91 5.26 -10.77
C GLU A 33 -10.01 6.19 -9.94
N LEU A 34 -10.60 7.22 -9.33
CA LEU A 34 -9.90 8.05 -8.36
C LEU A 34 -9.64 7.26 -7.08
N ILE A 35 -8.50 7.50 -6.42
CA ILE A 35 -8.16 6.81 -5.18
C ILE A 35 -8.43 7.70 -3.98
N LYS A 36 -9.01 7.09 -2.94
CA LYS A 36 -9.24 7.73 -1.63
C LYS A 36 -8.38 7.14 -0.51
N VAL A 37 -7.88 5.92 -0.70
CA VAL A 37 -7.04 5.22 0.28
C VAL A 37 -5.65 4.98 -0.32
N VAL A 38 -4.62 5.38 0.41
CA VAL A 38 -3.21 5.13 0.10
C VAL A 38 -2.61 4.27 1.20
N VAL A 39 -1.92 3.19 0.83
CA VAL A 39 -1.16 2.34 1.75
C VAL A 39 0.31 2.38 1.36
N LEU A 40 1.12 3.13 2.11
CA LEU A 40 2.56 3.20 1.90
C LEU A 40 3.25 2.06 2.64
N VAL A 41 4.07 1.28 1.94
CA VAL A 41 4.87 0.20 2.54
C VAL A 41 6.35 0.42 2.26
N GLY A 42 7.14 0.60 3.32
CA GLY A 42 8.60 0.71 3.25
C GLY A 42 9.25 -0.42 4.02
N GLY A 43 10.35 -0.97 3.52
CA GLY A 43 11.11 -1.95 4.28
C GLY A 43 12.59 -2.01 3.92
N PRO A 44 13.42 -2.64 4.77
CA PRO A 44 14.82 -2.90 4.47
C PRO A 44 14.97 -3.89 3.31
N LYS A 45 16.10 -3.85 2.59
CA LYS A 45 16.35 -4.75 1.44
C LYS A 45 16.44 -6.22 1.88
N GLU A 46 16.91 -6.46 3.09
CA GLU A 46 17.25 -7.76 3.67
C GLU A 46 15.99 -8.57 4.06
N LYS A 47 14.87 -7.91 4.38
CA LYS A 47 13.63 -8.56 4.86
C LYS A 47 12.63 -8.87 3.73
N GLY A 48 13.11 -9.42 2.61
CA GLY A 48 12.29 -9.65 1.41
C GLY A 48 11.05 -10.54 1.63
N GLN A 49 11.17 -11.65 2.38
CA GLN A 49 10.03 -12.55 2.61
C GLN A 49 8.95 -11.92 3.49
N GLU A 50 9.35 -11.23 4.56
CA GLU A 50 8.43 -10.54 5.47
C GLU A 50 7.68 -9.43 4.74
N TYR A 51 8.40 -8.66 3.93
CA TYR A 51 7.84 -7.66 3.04
C TYR A 51 6.76 -8.25 2.11
N LEU A 52 7.04 -9.36 1.42
CA LEU A 52 6.05 -10.02 0.54
C LEU A 52 4.83 -10.54 1.30
N LYS A 53 5.00 -11.04 2.53
CA LYS A 53 3.89 -11.46 3.40
C LYS A 53 2.99 -10.28 3.74
N VAL A 54 3.55 -9.11 4.04
CA VAL A 54 2.77 -7.90 4.32
C VAL A 54 2.06 -7.39 3.07
N MET A 55 2.76 -7.31 1.95
CA MET A 55 2.17 -6.90 0.67
C MET A 55 0.98 -7.79 0.27
N SER A 56 1.14 -9.12 0.36
CA SER A 56 0.06 -10.07 0.04
C SER A 56 -1.12 -9.96 1.02
N SER A 57 -0.87 -9.71 2.30
CA SER A 57 -1.91 -9.53 3.32
C SER A 57 -2.72 -8.26 3.07
N ILE A 58 -2.06 -7.13 2.82
CA ILE A 58 -2.70 -5.85 2.48
C ILE A 58 -3.53 -6.00 1.21
N ALA A 59 -2.97 -6.60 0.15
CA ALA A 59 -3.68 -6.81 -1.10
C ALA A 59 -4.93 -7.69 -0.95
N ARG A 60 -4.95 -8.64 -0.01
CA ARG A 60 -6.13 -9.46 0.31
C ARG A 60 -7.19 -8.65 1.04
N ILE A 61 -6.80 -7.86 2.05
CA ILE A 61 -7.72 -7.01 2.81
C ILE A 61 -8.49 -6.08 1.87
N PHE A 62 -7.79 -5.34 1.01
CA PHE A 62 -8.45 -4.39 0.11
C PHE A 62 -9.04 -5.03 -1.15
N ARG A 63 -8.94 -6.35 -1.34
CA ARG A 63 -9.71 -7.04 -2.38
C ARG A 63 -11.18 -7.15 -1.99
N GLU A 64 -11.44 -7.32 -0.69
CA GLU A 64 -12.80 -7.28 -0.15
C GLU A 64 -13.39 -5.89 -0.37
N LYS A 65 -14.60 -5.84 -0.93
CA LYS A 65 -15.26 -4.58 -1.28
C LYS A 65 -15.61 -3.77 -0.03
N GLU A 66 -16.04 -4.45 1.03
CA GLU A 66 -16.36 -3.84 2.34
C GLU A 66 -15.20 -3.07 2.98
N ASN A 67 -13.95 -3.45 2.67
CA ASN A 67 -12.77 -2.74 3.19
C ASN A 67 -12.37 -1.52 2.33
N ARG A 68 -13.12 -1.24 1.26
CA ARG A 68 -12.87 -0.13 0.31
C ARG A 68 -13.97 0.93 0.30
N ASP A 69 -15.19 0.55 0.67
CA ASP A 69 -16.39 1.40 0.72
C ASP A 69 -16.55 2.05 2.11
#